data_AF-A0A3M8W5Z3-F1
#
_entry.id   AF-A0A3M8W5Z3-F1
#
_cell.length_a   1.000
_cell.length_b   1.000
_cell.length_c   1.000
_cell.angle_alpha   90.00
_cell.angle_beta   90.00
_cell.angle_gamma   90.00
#
_symmetry.space_group_name_H-M   'P 1'
#
loop_
_entity.id
_entity.type
_entity.pdbx_description
1 polymer ?
#
loop_
_entity_poly.entity_id
_entity_poly.type
_entity_poly.pdbx_seq_one_letter_code
_entity_poly.pdbx_strand_id
1 'polypeptide(L)'
;MSDAATTLAPIAERLLGGPLPVRLCAWDGSEAGPPDAPRVVLRSPRAVRRLLWQPGELGLAEAYISGDLDVEGDLTDGLRAVWGALREGSVTPPRVTLAARARAAAGVARIGAIG
;
A
#
# COMPACT_ATOMS: atom_id res chain seq x y z
N MET A 1 16.18 1.72 -13.46
CA MET A 1 15.04 2.47 -12.93
C MET A 1 14.21 1.49 -12.14
N SER A 2 14.09 1.68 -10.83
CA SER A 2 13.29 0.79 -10.00
C SER A 2 11.81 0.98 -10.35
N ASP A 3 11.04 -0.10 -10.33
CA ASP A 3 9.58 -0.07 -10.53
C ASP A 3 8.91 -0.55 -9.24
N ALA A 4 9.00 0.28 -8.21
CA ALA A 4 8.56 -0.08 -6.87
C ALA A 4 7.05 -0.29 -6.79
N ALA A 5 6.24 0.54 -7.45
CA ALA A 5 4.78 0.40 -7.45
C ALA A 5 4.33 -0.92 -8.09
N THR A 6 4.89 -1.28 -9.25
CA THR A 6 4.59 -2.58 -9.90
C THR A 6 5.06 -3.76 -9.06
N THR A 7 6.14 -3.60 -8.29
CA THR A 7 6.62 -4.64 -7.36
C THR A 7 5.70 -4.78 -6.13
N LEU A 8 5.19 -3.67 -5.61
CA LEU A 8 4.39 -3.62 -4.39
C LEU A 8 2.91 -3.95 -4.62
N ALA A 9 2.34 -3.56 -5.76
CA ALA A 9 0.95 -3.80 -6.10
C ALA A 9 0.50 -5.27 -5.92
N PRO A 10 1.16 -6.29 -6.51
CA PRO A 10 0.73 -7.68 -6.34
C PRO A 10 0.86 -8.19 -4.90
N ILE A 11 1.76 -7.59 -4.10
CA ILE A 11 1.88 -7.91 -2.68
C ILE A 11 0.67 -7.35 -1.92
N ALA A 12 0.31 -6.09 -2.19
CA ALA A 12 -0.82 -5.42 -1.58
C ALA A 12 -2.15 -6.07 -1.97
N GLU A 13 -2.36 -6.40 -3.25
CA GLU A 13 -3.54 -7.13 -3.73
C GLU A 13 -3.70 -8.47 -3.02
N ARG A 14 -2.60 -9.20 -2.82
CA ARG A 14 -2.66 -10.49 -2.13
C ARG A 14 -2.93 -10.36 -0.63
N LEU A 15 -2.50 -9.27 0.00
CA LEU A 15 -2.84 -8.96 1.38
C LEU A 15 -4.32 -8.57 1.52
N LEU A 16 -4.84 -7.83 0.56
CA LEU A 16 -6.25 -7.42 0.47
C LEU A 16 -7.15 -8.54 -0.05
N GLY A 17 -6.61 -9.59 -0.68
CA GLY A 17 -7.40 -10.67 -1.28
C GLY A 17 -8.14 -10.27 -2.55
N GLY A 18 -7.74 -9.18 -3.21
CA GLY A 18 -8.40 -8.65 -4.40
C GLY A 18 -7.70 -7.43 -5.00
N PRO A 19 -8.26 -6.83 -6.07
CA PRO A 19 -7.62 -5.72 -6.79
C PRO A 19 -7.49 -4.47 -5.90
N LEU A 20 -6.48 -3.64 -6.21
CA LEU A 20 -6.29 -2.38 -5.49
C LEU A 20 -7.48 -1.42 -5.72
N PRO A 21 -8.12 -0.91 -4.65
CA PRO A 21 -9.15 0.12 -4.78
C PRO A 21 -8.59 1.52 -5.02
N VAL A 22 -7.26 1.65 -5.04
CA VAL A 22 -6.52 2.92 -5.10
C VAL A 22 -5.38 2.80 -6.11
N ARG A 23 -4.93 3.95 -6.63
CA ARG A 23 -3.72 4.02 -7.46
C ARG A 23 -2.50 4.20 -6.56
N LEU A 24 -1.65 3.19 -6.46
CA LEU A 24 -0.42 3.22 -5.68
C LEU A 24 0.67 3.98 -6.42
N CYS A 25 1.27 4.97 -5.78
CA CYS A 25 2.37 5.77 -6.32
C CYS A 25 3.58 5.64 -5.38
N ALA A 26 4.72 5.20 -5.88
CA ALA A 26 5.91 4.99 -5.05
C ALA A 26 6.88 6.18 -5.10
N TRP A 27 7.86 6.17 -4.19
CA TRP A 27 8.87 7.22 -4.04
C TRP A 27 9.80 7.40 -5.25
N ASP A 28 9.87 6.42 -6.14
CA ASP A 28 10.62 6.47 -7.40
C ASP A 28 9.78 7.01 -8.58
N GLY A 29 8.54 7.42 -8.33
CA GLY A 29 7.60 7.93 -9.32
C GLY A 29 6.85 6.86 -10.11
N SER A 30 7.09 5.58 -9.83
CA SER A 30 6.30 4.49 -10.43
C SER A 30 4.88 4.47 -9.90
N GLU A 31 3.93 4.00 -10.73
CA GLU A 31 2.50 3.91 -10.39
C GLU A 31 1.92 2.54 -10.75
N ALA A 32 0.97 2.06 -9.95
CA ALA A 32 0.25 0.82 -10.21
C ALA A 32 -1.18 0.85 -9.65
N GLY A 33 -2.11 0.17 -10.31
CA GLY A 33 -3.53 0.14 -9.95
C GLY A 33 -4.45 0.84 -10.96
N PRO A 34 -5.75 0.97 -10.67
CA PRO A 34 -6.70 1.54 -11.61
C PRO A 34 -6.38 3.02 -11.90
N PRO A 35 -6.48 3.46 -13.16
CA PRO A 35 -6.14 4.84 -13.50
C PRO A 35 -7.06 5.83 -12.79
N ASP A 36 -8.37 5.61 -12.79
CA ASP A 36 -9.30 6.62 -12.24
C ASP A 36 -9.50 6.52 -10.72
N ALA A 37 -8.68 5.73 -10.03
CA ALA A 37 -8.76 5.56 -8.59
C ALA A 37 -7.97 6.66 -7.84
N PRO A 38 -8.37 7.00 -6.59
CA PRO A 38 -7.63 7.93 -5.75
C PRO A 38 -6.16 7.52 -5.58
N ARG A 39 -5.25 8.49 -5.61
CA ARG A 39 -3.80 8.25 -5.55
C ARG A 39 -3.33 8.13 -4.10
N VAL A 40 -2.71 7.01 -3.76
CA VAL A 40 -2.03 6.79 -2.49
C VAL A 40 -0.52 6.80 -2.73
N VAL A 41 0.17 7.74 -2.11
CA VAL A 41 1.60 7.98 -2.32
C VAL A 41 2.41 7.43 -1.16
N LEU A 42 3.38 6.57 -1.46
CA LEU A 42 4.40 6.13 -0.52
C LEU A 42 5.63 7.02 -0.71
N ARG A 43 5.86 7.95 0.22
CA ARG A 43 6.94 8.95 0.12
C ARG A 43 8.32 8.38 0.41
N SER A 44 8.40 7.21 1.04
CA SER A 44 9.67 6.57 1.41
C SER A 44 9.58 5.04 1.38
N PRO A 45 10.68 4.34 1.06
CA PRO A 45 10.76 2.89 1.28
C PRO A 45 10.52 2.47 2.74
N ARG A 46 10.79 3.39 3.69
CA ARG A 46 10.52 3.19 5.12
C ARG A 46 9.03 3.04 5.42
N ALA A 47 8.17 3.69 4.63
CA ALA A 47 6.72 3.57 4.75
C ALA A 47 6.28 2.11 4.60
N VAL A 48 6.80 1.42 3.59
CA VAL A 48 6.49 0.00 3.36
C VAL A 48 6.96 -0.83 4.54
N ARG A 49 8.19 -0.61 5.01
CA ARG A 49 8.72 -1.33 6.18
C ARG A 49 7.82 -1.14 7.40
N ARG A 50 7.38 0.07 7.70
CA ARG A 50 6.46 0.37 8.81
C ARG A 50 5.14 -0.38 8.66
N LEU A 51 4.51 -0.29 7.48
CA LEU A 51 3.24 -0.96 7.18
C LEU A 51 3.32 -2.50 7.29
N LEU A 52 4.51 -3.08 7.05
CA LEU A 52 4.74 -4.51 7.25
C LEU A 52 4.85 -4.92 8.72
N TRP A 53 5.45 -4.09 9.56
CA TRP A 53 5.62 -4.37 10.99
C TRP A 53 4.33 -4.09 11.77
N GLN A 54 3.64 -3.02 11.43
CA GLN A 54 2.40 -2.58 12.05
C GLN A 54 1.26 -2.55 11.01
N PRO A 55 0.84 -3.72 10.52
CA PRO A 55 -0.24 -3.78 9.55
C PRO A 55 -1.58 -3.45 10.21
N GLY A 56 -2.45 -2.77 9.47
CA GLY A 56 -3.78 -2.38 9.90
C GLY A 56 -3.97 -0.86 9.93
N GLU A 57 -5.14 -0.44 10.39
CA GLU A 57 -5.56 0.97 10.37
C GLU A 57 -4.61 1.88 11.15
N LEU A 58 -4.09 1.42 12.29
CA LEU A 58 -3.17 2.21 13.10
C LEU A 58 -1.84 2.50 12.39
N GLY A 59 -1.24 1.49 11.74
CA GLY A 59 0.02 1.71 11.00
C GLY A 59 -0.17 2.56 9.76
N LEU A 60 -1.34 2.47 9.10
CA LEU A 60 -1.72 3.37 8.02
C LEU A 60 -1.88 4.81 8.52
N ALA A 61 -2.58 5.01 9.64
CA ALA A 61 -2.77 6.32 10.25
C ALA A 61 -1.46 6.95 10.69
N GLU A 62 -0.59 6.18 11.35
CA GLU A 62 0.74 6.65 11.72
C GLU A 62 1.59 7.00 10.50
N ALA A 63 1.57 6.17 9.45
CA ALA A 63 2.29 6.45 8.21
C ALA A 63 1.78 7.72 7.52
N TYR A 64 0.47 7.98 7.58
CA TYR A 64 -0.13 9.21 7.08
C TYR A 64 0.33 10.43 7.88
N ILE A 65 0.24 10.35 9.21
CA ILE A 65 0.63 11.44 10.12
C ILE A 65 2.13 11.73 10.04
N SER A 66 2.98 10.71 9.90
CA SER A 66 4.42 10.87 9.75
C SER A 66 4.84 11.38 8.37
N GLY A 67 3.91 11.46 7.41
CA GLY A 67 4.20 11.80 6.02
C GLY A 67 4.94 10.70 5.26
N ASP A 68 4.96 9.47 5.77
CA ASP A 68 5.51 8.31 5.04
C ASP A 68 4.53 7.82 3.96
N LEU A 69 3.23 7.99 4.21
CA LEU A 69 2.12 7.72 3.30
C LEU A 69 1.30 9.00 3.13
N ASP A 70 0.75 9.21 1.95
CA ASP A 70 -0.12 10.34 1.67
C ASP A 70 -1.24 9.94 0.72
N VAL A 71 -2.31 10.73 0.68
CA VAL A 71 -3.38 10.60 -0.31
C VAL A 71 -3.41 11.89 -1.10
N GLU A 72 -3.15 11.79 -2.40
CA GLU A 72 -3.24 12.95 -3.27
C GLU A 72 -4.72 13.24 -3.60
N GLY A 73 -5.13 14.48 -3.35
CA GLY A 73 -6.52 14.91 -3.46
C GLY A 73 -7.24 14.85 -2.12
N ASP A 74 -8.52 14.47 -2.14
CA ASP A 74 -9.32 14.34 -0.92
C ASP A 74 -9.07 12.97 -0.27
N LEU A 75 -8.57 12.97 0.97
CA LEU A 75 -8.43 11.78 1.81
C LEU A 75 -9.74 10.99 1.91
N THR A 76 -10.87 11.69 1.93
CA THR A 76 -12.21 11.11 2.00
C THR A 76 -12.51 10.23 0.79
N ASP A 77 -12.01 10.60 -0.39
CA ASP A 77 -12.20 9.80 -1.61
C ASP A 77 -11.40 8.50 -1.54
N GLY A 78 -10.16 8.57 -1.03
CA GLY A 78 -9.36 7.38 -0.76
C GLY A 78 -10.04 6.42 0.22
N LEU A 79 -10.55 6.95 1.34
CA LEU A 79 -11.30 6.16 2.32
C LEU A 79 -12.59 5.58 1.74
N ARG A 80 -13.32 6.37 0.95
CA ARG A 80 -14.56 5.93 0.29
C ARG A 80 -14.29 4.77 -0.67
N ALA A 81 -13.21 4.83 -1.45
CA ALA A 81 -12.83 3.75 -2.36
C ALA A 81 -12.52 2.45 -1.60
N VAL A 82 -11.74 2.53 -0.52
CA VAL A 82 -11.40 1.37 0.33
C VAL A 82 -12.65 0.78 1.00
N TRP A 83 -13.50 1.62 1.59
CA TRP A 83 -14.74 1.16 2.23
C TRP A 83 -15.77 0.62 1.23
N GLY A 84 -15.84 1.19 0.03
CA GLY A 84 -16.65 0.65 -1.07
C GLY A 84 -16.23 -0.77 -1.41
N ALA A 85 -14.92 -0.97 -1.63
CA ALA A 85 -14.37 -2.28 -1.96
C ALA A 85 -14.58 -3.32 -0.85
N LEU A 86 -14.48 -2.92 0.43
CA LEU A 86 -14.77 -3.81 1.57
C LEU A 86 -16.26 -4.19 1.64
N ARG A 87 -17.18 -3.26 1.34
CA ARG A 87 -18.63 -3.52 1.35
C ARG A 87 -19.05 -4.43 0.19
N GLU A 88 -18.43 -4.25 -0.97
CA GLU A 88 -18.65 -5.05 -2.17
C GLU A 88 -17.99 -6.44 -2.06
N GLY A 89 -17.10 -6.63 -1.09
CA GLY A 89 -16.33 -7.88 -0.92
C GLY A 89 -15.24 -8.07 -1.98
N SER A 90 -14.91 -7.02 -2.74
CA SER A 90 -13.82 -7.04 -3.73
C SER A 90 -12.45 -6.99 -3.06
N VAL A 91 -12.37 -6.53 -1.81
CA VAL A 91 -11.21 -6.71 -0.92
C VAL A 91 -11.66 -7.18 0.46
N THR A 92 -10.71 -7.73 1.21
CA THR A 92 -10.85 -8.20 2.57
C THR A 92 -9.89 -7.45 3.50
N PRO A 93 -10.24 -7.26 4.78
CA PRO A 93 -9.31 -6.69 5.74
C PRO A 93 -8.01 -7.51 5.78
N PRO A 94 -6.84 -6.86 5.67
CA PRO A 94 -5.60 -7.58 5.51
C PRO A 94 -5.29 -8.46 6.72
N ARG A 95 -5.21 -9.78 6.49
CA ARG A 95 -4.78 -10.76 7.50
C ARG A 95 -3.28 -10.98 7.39
N VAL A 96 -2.51 -10.22 8.15
CA VAL A 96 -1.05 -10.28 8.05
C VAL A 96 -0.49 -11.43 8.89
N THR A 97 -0.33 -12.58 8.24
CA THR A 97 0.35 -13.75 8.78
C THR A 97 1.88 -13.55 8.76
N LEU A 98 2.61 -14.31 9.58
CA LEU A 98 4.09 -14.34 9.59
C LEU A 98 4.67 -14.66 8.19
N ALA A 99 4.03 -15.55 7.45
CA ALA A 99 4.42 -15.90 6.09
C ALA A 99 4.17 -14.75 5.08
N ALA A 100 3.14 -13.93 5.30
CA ALA A 100 2.90 -12.72 4.51
C ALA A 100 3.98 -11.67 4.78
N ARG A 101 4.39 -11.49 6.06
CA ARG A 101 5.49 -10.59 6.46
C ARG A 101 6.82 -10.99 5.81
N ALA A 102 7.20 -12.25 5.87
CA ALA A 102 8.48 -12.72 5.31
C ALA A 102 8.59 -12.48 3.79
N ARG A 103 7.50 -12.72 3.04
CA ARG A 103 7.50 -12.49 1.58
C ARG A 103 7.48 -11.02 1.21
N ALA A 104 6.73 -10.21 1.96
CA ALA A 104 6.72 -8.77 1.73
C ALA A 104 8.08 -8.14 2.07
N ALA A 105 8.74 -8.60 3.14
CA ALA A 105 10.11 -8.21 3.47
C ALA A 105 11.10 -8.59 2.35
N ALA A 106 10.94 -9.75 1.72
CA ALA A 106 11.75 -10.15 0.56
C ALA A 106 11.50 -9.29 -0.69
N GLY A 107 10.26 -8.84 -0.92
CA GLY A 107 9.93 -7.87 -1.97
C GLY A 107 10.57 -6.51 -1.71
N VAL A 108 10.45 -6.00 -0.48
CA VAL A 108 11.06 -4.75 -0.02
C VAL A 108 12.60 -4.79 -0.06
N ALA A 109 13.20 -5.95 0.19
CA ALA A 109 14.64 -6.15 0.05
C ALA A 109 15.13 -5.96 -1.39
N ARG A 110 14.33 -6.36 -2.39
CA ARG A 110 14.69 -6.25 -3.81
C ARG A 110 14.70 -4.82 -4.35
N ILE A 111 13.93 -3.92 -3.75
CA ILE A 111 13.84 -2.50 -4.16
C ILE A 111 14.83 -1.59 -3.40
N GLY A 112 15.82 -2.16 -2.70
CA GLY A 112 16.87 -1.37 -2.03
C GLY A 112 16.40 -0.59 -0.79
N ALA A 113 15.23 -0.95 -0.24
CA ALA A 113 14.64 -0.32 0.94
C ALA A 113 15.28 -0.73 2.28
N ILE A 114 16.44 -1.41 2.24
CA ILE A 114 17.20 -1.81 3.42
C ILE A 114 18.32 -0.77 3.63
N GLY A 115 17.92 0.33 4.26
CA GLY A 115 18.76 1.41 4.80
C GLY A 115 18.03 2.09 5.96
#